data_AF-A0A7Y0SPV6-F1
#
_entry.id   AF-A0A7Y0SPV6-F1
#
_cell.length_a   1.000
_cell.length_b   1.000
_cell.length_c   1.000
_cell.angle_alpha   90.00
_cell.angle_beta   90.00
_cell.angle_gamma   90.00
#
_symmetry.space_group_name_H-M   'P 1'
#
loop_
_entity.id
_entity.type
_entity.pdbx_description
1 polymer ?
#
loop_
_entity_poly.entity_id
_entity_poly.type
_entity_poly.pdbx_seq_one_letter_code
_entity_poly.pdbx_strand_id
1 'polypeptide(L)'
;ARGLPSRNLAVAIREYAPGAEVVLDGRVFRSGGVALNWHNIAKSDAVEAQKFDLAWRCNHCGQTGYLDGVAIEQDDIYCDNEKCGEKIDTKNQRKVLQPTGFVTDFYHSPSNDISQQAFIPVEAPWISVSGTQKNLPNPDMGYMVASPDGRVFNHTAGASGKGYALCMSCGRAESMTSSGEFPKHFSPSVPHVPLQAGKLDGEDPRASCGGSTTILKDVHLGSHIKTDVFELVLKHPLRNEFIADNEDGRTVATT
;
A
#
# COMPACT_ATOMS: atom_id res chain seq x y z
N ALA A 1 -26.03 -7.32 -14.91
CA ALA A 1 -24.60 -7.20 -14.57
C ALA A 1 -24.34 -8.10 -13.36
N ARG A 2 -23.45 -9.10 -13.46
CA ARG A 2 -23.03 -9.88 -12.28
C ARG A 2 -22.35 -8.90 -11.31
N GLY A 3 -22.78 -8.86 -10.06
CA GLY A 3 -22.21 -7.97 -9.06
C GLY A 3 -20.77 -8.38 -8.77
N LEU A 4 -19.83 -7.47 -9.00
CA LEU A 4 -18.46 -7.65 -8.51
C LEU A 4 -18.45 -7.44 -6.99
N PRO A 5 -17.63 -8.19 -6.23
CA PRO A 5 -17.54 -8.01 -4.80
C PRO A 5 -17.02 -6.60 -4.47
N SER A 6 -17.70 -5.91 -3.56
CA SER A 6 -17.29 -4.59 -3.06
C SER A 6 -16.96 -4.65 -1.57
N ARG A 7 -15.89 -3.95 -1.18
CA ARG A 7 -15.40 -3.86 0.20
C ARG A 7 -14.94 -2.43 0.48
N ASN A 8 -14.85 -2.08 1.76
CA ASN A 8 -14.08 -0.90 2.15
C ASN A 8 -12.63 -1.04 1.63
N LEU A 9 -12.04 0.05 1.17
CA LEU A 9 -10.74 0.01 0.47
C LEU A 9 -9.61 -0.62 1.31
N ALA A 10 -9.59 -0.39 2.63
CA ALA A 10 -8.59 -1.00 3.51
C ALA A 10 -8.70 -2.53 3.55
N VAL A 11 -9.92 -3.07 3.45
CA VAL A 11 -10.17 -4.51 3.36
C VAL A 11 -9.87 -5.02 1.96
N ALA A 12 -10.31 -4.28 0.93
CA ALA A 12 -10.05 -4.62 -0.48
C ALA A 12 -8.55 -4.74 -0.78
N ILE A 13 -7.72 -3.87 -0.23
CA ILE A 13 -6.25 -3.93 -0.36
C ILE A 13 -5.68 -5.25 0.18
N ARG A 14 -6.26 -5.79 1.25
CA ARG A 14 -5.81 -7.05 1.86
C ARG A 14 -6.32 -8.28 1.11
N GLU A 15 -7.55 -8.22 0.60
CA GLU A 15 -8.21 -9.36 -0.04
C GLU A 15 -7.94 -9.46 -1.54
N TYR A 16 -7.79 -8.34 -2.23
CA TYR A 16 -7.83 -8.25 -3.71
C TYR A 16 -6.56 -7.69 -4.34
N ALA A 17 -5.51 -7.46 -3.55
CA ALA A 17 -4.22 -7.02 -4.05
C ALA A 17 -3.69 -7.91 -5.20
N PRO A 18 -2.96 -7.36 -6.18
CA PRO A 18 -2.44 -8.12 -7.31
C PRO A 18 -1.63 -9.34 -6.85
N GLY A 19 -1.92 -10.51 -7.41
CA GLY A 19 -1.38 -11.80 -6.99
C GLY A 19 -2.24 -12.56 -5.98
N ALA A 20 -3.19 -11.90 -5.31
CA ALA A 20 -4.17 -12.57 -4.47
C ALA A 20 -5.18 -13.36 -5.32
N GLU A 21 -5.63 -14.48 -4.78
CA GLU A 21 -6.69 -15.31 -5.34
C GLU A 21 -7.97 -15.15 -4.53
N VAL A 22 -9.13 -15.16 -5.21
CA VAL A 22 -10.46 -14.96 -4.61
C VAL A 22 -11.41 -16.01 -5.15
N VAL A 23 -12.18 -16.64 -4.28
CA VAL A 23 -13.23 -17.58 -4.68
C VAL A 23 -14.54 -16.84 -4.91
N LEU A 24 -15.06 -16.89 -6.14
CA LEU A 24 -16.37 -16.35 -6.52
C LEU A 24 -17.14 -17.43 -7.27
N ASP A 25 -18.35 -17.74 -6.80
CA ASP A 25 -19.25 -18.75 -7.40
C ASP A 25 -18.57 -20.12 -7.65
N GLY A 26 -17.72 -20.56 -6.71
CA GLY A 26 -17.01 -21.85 -6.78
C GLY A 26 -15.81 -21.85 -7.74
N ARG A 27 -15.39 -20.69 -8.23
CA ARG A 27 -14.21 -20.51 -9.10
C ARG A 27 -13.20 -19.58 -8.45
N VAL A 28 -11.93 -19.88 -8.64
CA VAL A 28 -10.79 -19.09 -8.17
C VAL A 28 -10.39 -18.09 -9.25
N PHE A 29 -10.41 -16.82 -8.90
CA PHE A 29 -9.99 -15.70 -9.72
C PHE A 29 -8.72 -15.10 -9.14
N ARG A 30 -7.73 -14.81 -10.00
CA ARG A 30 -6.50 -14.13 -9.60
C ARG A 30 -6.58 -12.65 -9.95
N SER A 31 -6.30 -11.79 -8.96
CA SER A 31 -6.12 -10.36 -9.19
C SER A 31 -4.81 -10.12 -9.96
N GLY A 32 -4.90 -9.45 -11.11
CA GLY A 32 -3.74 -9.17 -11.99
C GLY A 32 -3.25 -7.73 -11.92
N GLY A 33 -3.98 -6.84 -11.24
CA GLY A 33 -3.60 -5.43 -11.13
C GLY A 33 -4.71 -4.55 -10.57
N VAL A 34 -4.57 -3.25 -10.81
CA VAL A 34 -5.45 -2.21 -10.28
C VAL A 34 -6.23 -1.52 -11.39
N ALA A 35 -7.42 -1.04 -11.07
CA ALA A 35 -8.12 -0.10 -11.92
C ALA A 35 -7.46 1.28 -11.79
N LEU A 36 -7.12 1.90 -12.92
CA LEU A 36 -6.57 3.26 -12.96
C LEU A 36 -7.68 4.27 -13.24
N ASN A 37 -7.60 5.45 -12.63
CA ASN A 37 -8.70 6.43 -12.66
C ASN A 37 -9.06 6.93 -14.06
N TRP A 38 -8.09 7.14 -14.95
CA TRP A 38 -8.35 7.69 -16.27
C TRP A 38 -9.12 6.73 -17.20
N HIS A 39 -9.06 5.41 -16.98
CA HIS A 39 -9.89 4.44 -17.71
C HIS A 39 -11.38 4.58 -17.39
N ASN A 40 -11.73 5.16 -16.23
CA ASN A 40 -13.11 5.45 -15.84
C ASN A 40 -13.59 6.84 -16.30
N ILE A 41 -12.66 7.74 -16.67
CA ILE A 41 -12.92 9.16 -16.99
C ILE A 41 -13.12 9.41 -18.50
N ALA A 42 -13.39 8.37 -19.31
CA ALA A 42 -13.77 8.50 -20.72
C ALA A 42 -15.10 9.27 -20.97
N LYS A 43 -15.60 10.06 -20.01
CA LYS A 43 -16.77 10.94 -20.08
C LYS A 43 -16.54 12.38 -19.59
N SER A 44 -15.35 12.76 -19.13
CA SER A 44 -15.07 14.17 -18.81
C SER A 44 -13.66 14.54 -19.25
N ASP A 45 -13.50 15.70 -19.91
CA ASP A 45 -12.27 16.25 -20.48
C ASP A 45 -11.13 16.55 -19.47
N ALA A 46 -11.19 16.02 -18.26
CA ALA A 46 -10.16 16.14 -17.25
C ALA A 46 -9.41 14.80 -17.13
N VAL A 47 -8.29 14.65 -17.83
CA VAL A 47 -7.29 13.62 -17.52
C VAL A 47 -6.64 14.01 -16.20
N GLU A 48 -7.26 13.67 -15.07
CA GLU A 48 -6.58 13.82 -13.78
C GLU A 48 -5.45 12.79 -13.75
N ALA A 49 -4.21 13.28 -13.88
CA ALA A 49 -3.02 12.46 -13.75
C ALA A 49 -3.11 11.68 -12.42
N GLN A 50 -2.87 10.38 -12.47
CA GLN A 50 -2.87 9.55 -11.27
C GLN A 50 -1.79 10.08 -10.32
N LYS A 51 -2.24 10.71 -9.23
CA LYS A 51 -1.35 11.24 -8.20
C LYS A 51 -0.86 10.08 -7.33
N PHE A 52 0.41 10.13 -6.96
CA PHE A 52 0.98 9.26 -5.94
C PHE A 52 0.94 9.99 -4.61
N ASP A 53 0.72 9.25 -3.55
CA ASP A 53 0.92 9.73 -2.20
C ASP A 53 2.25 9.21 -1.68
N LEU A 54 2.68 9.76 -0.55
CA LEU A 54 3.87 9.31 0.14
C LEU A 54 3.57 9.04 1.61
N ALA A 55 3.74 7.80 2.05
CA ALA A 55 3.79 7.48 3.47
C ALA A 55 5.25 7.38 3.91
N TRP A 56 5.57 7.84 5.11
CA TRP A 56 6.93 7.78 5.63
C TRP A 56 6.99 7.44 7.11
N ARG A 57 8.13 6.89 7.55
CA ARG A 57 8.45 6.63 8.96
C ARG A 57 9.83 7.18 9.33
N CYS A 58 9.91 8.05 10.32
CA CYS A 58 11.16 8.66 10.75
C CYS A 58 12.13 7.61 11.30
N ASN A 59 13.35 7.57 10.75
CA ASN A 59 14.43 6.69 11.22
C ASN A 59 14.94 7.05 12.62
N HIS A 60 14.71 8.30 13.05
CA HIS A 60 15.23 8.82 14.31
C HIS A 60 14.21 8.75 15.45
N CYS A 61 13.03 9.37 15.28
CA CYS A 61 12.00 9.41 16.34
C CYS A 61 10.87 8.38 16.17
N GLY A 62 10.82 7.66 15.05
CA GLY A 62 9.80 6.63 14.79
C GLY A 62 8.43 7.15 14.34
N GLN A 63 8.19 8.47 14.39
CA GLN A 63 6.95 9.10 13.92
C GLN A 63 6.65 8.74 12.46
N THR A 64 5.39 8.46 12.16
CA THR A 64 4.93 8.24 10.79
C THR A 64 4.19 9.45 10.28
N GLY A 65 4.24 9.68 8.97
CA GLY A 65 3.45 10.71 8.32
C GLY A 65 2.99 10.28 6.93
N TYR A 66 2.16 11.12 6.33
CA TYR A 66 1.54 10.86 5.04
C TYR A 66 1.28 12.18 4.30
N LEU A 67 1.71 12.23 3.05
CA LEU A 67 1.58 13.36 2.14
C LEU A 67 0.72 12.95 0.95
N ASP A 68 -0.38 13.67 0.74
CA ASP A 68 -1.28 13.46 -0.39
C ASP A 68 -0.76 14.17 -1.64
N GLY A 69 -0.80 13.51 -2.80
CA GLY A 69 -0.54 14.16 -4.09
C GLY A 69 0.89 14.62 -4.34
N VAL A 70 1.85 13.76 -4.04
CA VAL A 70 3.29 13.96 -4.20
C VAL A 70 3.76 13.65 -5.63
N ALA A 71 4.71 14.43 -6.12
CA ALA A 71 5.42 14.12 -7.37
C ALA A 71 6.27 12.85 -7.20
N ILE A 72 6.41 12.06 -8.27
CA ILE A 72 7.09 10.74 -8.22
C ILE A 72 8.55 10.82 -7.73
N GLU A 73 9.20 11.98 -7.90
CA GLU A 73 10.63 12.21 -7.61
C GLU A 73 10.86 13.11 -6.39
N GLN A 74 9.92 13.17 -5.44
CA GLN A 74 10.13 13.97 -4.23
C GLN A 74 11.11 13.27 -3.27
N ASP A 75 12.40 13.61 -3.36
CA ASP A 75 13.47 12.95 -2.60
C ASP A 75 13.73 13.56 -1.20
N ASP A 76 13.33 14.81 -0.99
CA ASP A 76 13.59 15.55 0.25
C ASP A 76 12.34 15.61 1.13
N ILE A 77 12.25 14.62 2.03
CA ILE A 77 11.17 14.49 3.01
C ILE A 77 11.79 14.57 4.40
N TYR A 78 11.20 15.38 5.26
CA TYR A 78 11.66 15.60 6.63
C TYR A 78 10.56 15.24 7.61
N CYS A 79 10.96 14.81 8.80
CA CYS A 79 10.04 14.51 9.88
C CYS A 79 9.30 15.78 10.30
N ASP A 80 7.97 15.72 10.32
CA ASP A 80 7.09 16.82 10.76
C ASP A 80 7.03 17.01 12.28
N ASN A 81 7.74 16.18 13.04
CA ASN A 81 7.96 16.41 14.46
C ASN A 81 8.92 17.59 14.67
N GLU A 82 8.42 18.68 15.25
CA GLU A 82 9.20 19.91 15.53
C GLU A 82 10.45 19.65 16.38
N LYS A 83 10.45 18.63 17.25
CA LYS A 83 11.62 18.26 18.06
C LYS A 83 12.61 17.35 17.33
N CYS A 84 12.25 16.82 16.16
CA CYS A 84 13.09 15.90 15.40
C CYS A 84 13.63 16.57 14.12
N GLY A 85 12.75 16.97 13.20
CA GLY A 85 13.13 17.59 11.91
C GLY A 85 14.05 16.75 11.00
N GLU A 86 14.33 15.49 11.34
CA GLU A 86 15.34 14.67 10.66
C GLU A 86 14.89 14.29 9.25
N LYS A 87 15.86 14.17 8.32
CA LYS A 87 15.57 13.69 6.95
C LYS A 87 15.10 12.23 6.98
N ILE A 88 14.10 11.91 6.18
CA ILE A 88 13.58 10.55 6.05
C ILE A 88 14.37 9.79 4.99
N ASP A 89 15.10 8.74 5.40
CA ASP A 89 15.70 7.76 4.48
C ASP A 89 14.66 7.20 3.50
N THR A 90 15.03 7.09 2.23
CA THR A 90 14.19 6.56 1.15
C THR A 90 13.65 5.15 1.44
N LYS A 91 14.42 4.29 2.14
CA LYS A 91 13.98 2.95 2.57
C LYS A 91 12.78 2.97 3.54
N ASN A 92 12.55 4.08 4.22
CA ASN A 92 11.44 4.28 5.14
C ASN A 92 10.30 5.08 4.53
N GLN A 93 10.41 5.41 3.24
CA GLN A 93 9.35 6.01 2.46
C GLN A 93 8.60 4.93 1.67
N ARG A 94 7.33 5.17 1.39
CA ARG A 94 6.46 4.33 0.60
C ARG A 94 5.81 5.23 -0.44
N LYS A 95 6.13 5.02 -1.71
CA LYS A 95 5.41 5.60 -2.83
C LYS A 95 4.08 4.87 -2.97
N VAL A 96 2.98 5.54 -2.65
CA VAL A 96 1.67 4.93 -2.50
C VAL A 96 0.80 5.29 -3.70
N LEU A 97 0.20 4.27 -4.30
CA LEU A 97 -0.94 4.43 -5.17
C LEU A 97 -2.20 4.03 -4.42
N GLN A 98 -3.20 4.92 -4.37
CA GLN A 98 -4.53 4.56 -3.91
C GLN A 98 -5.32 3.92 -5.06
N PRO A 99 -5.62 2.61 -5.02
CA PRO A 99 -6.35 1.96 -6.09
C PRO A 99 -7.84 2.31 -6.00
N THR A 100 -8.50 2.46 -7.14
CA THR A 100 -9.98 2.61 -7.19
C THR A 100 -10.71 1.30 -7.42
N GLY A 101 -9.96 0.23 -7.67
CA GLY A 101 -10.46 -1.12 -7.79
C GLY A 101 -9.32 -2.08 -8.16
N PHE A 102 -9.65 -3.35 -8.26
CA PHE A 102 -8.75 -4.41 -8.66
C PHE A 102 -9.31 -5.13 -9.87
N VAL A 103 -8.42 -5.62 -10.73
CA VAL A 103 -8.79 -6.18 -12.04
C VAL A 103 -8.21 -7.57 -12.16
N THR A 104 -9.06 -8.53 -12.53
CA THR A 104 -8.63 -9.90 -12.86
C THR A 104 -8.00 -9.93 -14.25
N ASP A 105 -7.03 -10.82 -14.45
CA ASP A 105 -6.49 -11.06 -15.79
C ASP A 105 -7.53 -11.78 -16.66
N PHE A 106 -8.01 -11.12 -17.71
CA PHE A 106 -8.99 -11.65 -18.66
C PHE A 106 -8.50 -12.92 -19.38
N TYR A 107 -7.18 -13.03 -19.60
CA TYR A 107 -6.58 -14.14 -20.34
C TYR A 107 -6.30 -15.37 -19.48
N HIS A 108 -6.40 -15.23 -18.15
CA HIS A 108 -6.21 -16.31 -17.22
C HIS A 108 -7.55 -17.01 -16.94
N SER A 109 -7.62 -18.31 -17.25
CA SER A 109 -8.83 -19.10 -16.95
C SER A 109 -8.98 -19.28 -15.43
N PRO A 110 -10.20 -19.08 -14.87
CA PRO A 110 -10.45 -19.38 -13.47
C PRO A 110 -10.19 -20.86 -13.16
N SER A 111 -9.59 -21.15 -12.01
CA SER A 111 -9.40 -22.52 -11.52
C SER A 111 -10.56 -22.95 -10.63
N ASN A 112 -10.79 -24.25 -10.45
CA ASN A 112 -11.69 -24.78 -9.41
C ASN A 112 -10.91 -25.38 -8.23
N ASP A 113 -9.58 -25.30 -8.26
CA ASP A 113 -8.72 -25.82 -7.22
C ASP A 113 -8.68 -24.84 -6.03
N ILE A 114 -9.40 -25.19 -4.96
CA ILE A 114 -9.43 -24.45 -3.70
C ILE A 114 -8.39 -24.95 -2.68
N SER A 115 -7.54 -25.91 -3.06
CA SER A 115 -6.60 -26.54 -2.11
C SER A 115 -5.40 -25.65 -1.78
N GLN A 116 -5.00 -24.76 -2.70
CA GLN A 116 -3.94 -23.78 -2.50
C GLN A 116 -4.40 -22.43 -3.04
N GLN A 117 -4.59 -21.48 -2.14
CA GLN A 117 -4.95 -20.11 -2.48
C GLN A 117 -3.76 -19.19 -2.21
N ALA A 118 -3.34 -18.44 -3.22
CA ALA A 118 -2.30 -17.44 -3.06
C ALA A 118 -2.85 -16.23 -2.29
N PHE A 119 -2.26 -15.93 -1.12
CA PHE A 119 -2.57 -14.75 -0.32
C PHE A 119 -1.39 -13.78 -0.29
N ILE A 120 -1.71 -12.49 -0.23
CA ILE A 120 -0.72 -11.44 -0.02
C ILE A 120 -0.58 -11.20 1.49
N PRO A 121 0.64 -11.14 2.05
CA PRO A 121 0.86 -10.86 3.47
C PRO A 121 0.17 -9.57 3.91
N VAL A 122 -0.43 -9.61 5.09
CA VAL A 122 -1.07 -8.44 5.70
C VAL A 122 0.01 -7.57 6.33
N GLU A 123 0.11 -6.33 5.87
CA GLU A 123 0.98 -5.32 6.49
C GLU A 123 0.27 -4.67 7.68
N ALA A 124 1.02 -4.41 8.75
CA ALA A 124 0.52 -3.64 9.87
C ALA A 124 0.22 -2.20 9.42
N PRO A 125 -0.95 -1.64 9.78
CA PRO A 125 -1.26 -0.26 9.46
C PRO A 125 -0.31 0.69 10.20
N TRP A 126 0.03 1.81 9.57
CA TRP A 126 0.75 2.88 10.24
C TRP A 126 -0.25 3.85 10.84
N ILE A 127 -0.05 4.17 12.12
CA ILE A 127 -0.91 5.08 12.86
C ILE A 127 -0.09 6.34 13.12
N SER A 128 -0.57 7.45 12.59
CA SER A 128 0.03 8.77 12.80
C SER A 128 -0.87 9.59 13.71
N VAL A 129 -0.28 10.22 14.72
CA VAL A 129 -0.96 11.18 15.58
C VAL A 129 -0.09 12.42 15.75
N SER A 130 -0.67 13.58 15.51
CA SER A 130 -0.05 14.87 15.79
C SER A 130 -0.83 15.54 16.91
N GLY A 131 -0.12 15.94 17.97
CA GLY A 131 -0.73 16.55 19.13
C GLY A 131 0.28 16.79 20.25
N THR A 132 -0.17 17.47 21.31
CA THR A 132 0.68 17.73 22.48
C THR A 132 0.88 16.46 23.28
N GLN A 133 2.14 16.03 23.40
CA GLN A 133 2.54 14.94 24.30
C GLN A 133 2.25 15.30 25.75
N LYS A 134 1.56 14.41 26.45
CA LYS A 134 1.34 14.49 27.90
C LYS A 134 2.11 13.35 28.56
N ASN A 135 3.04 13.69 29.45
CA ASN A 135 3.79 12.68 30.20
C ASN A 135 2.85 11.84 31.07
N LEU A 136 3.21 10.58 31.28
CA LEU A 136 2.59 9.74 32.30
C LEU A 136 2.91 10.28 33.71
N PRO A 137 2.19 9.84 34.77
CA PRO A 137 2.46 10.30 36.14
C PRO A 137 3.92 10.18 36.58
N ASN A 138 4.62 9.14 36.10
CA ASN A 138 6.08 9.11 36.05
C ASN A 138 6.54 9.45 34.62
N PRO A 139 7.16 10.63 34.39
CA PRO A 139 7.63 11.04 33.07
C PRO A 139 8.65 10.09 32.43
N ASP A 140 9.42 9.36 33.24
CA ASP A 140 10.43 8.41 32.75
C ASP A 140 9.79 7.15 32.13
N MET A 141 8.51 6.91 32.41
CA MET A 141 7.76 5.77 31.86
C MET A 141 7.16 6.05 30.48
N GLY A 142 7.22 7.29 29.99
CA GLY A 142 6.76 7.66 28.66
C GLY A 142 5.62 8.69 28.68
N TYR A 143 4.82 8.68 27.60
CA TYR A 143 3.84 9.73 27.32
C TYR A 143 2.63 9.19 26.57
N MET A 144 1.59 10.02 26.51
CA MET A 144 0.40 9.80 25.70
C MET A 144 0.14 11.00 24.78
N VAL A 145 -0.45 10.72 23.61
CA VAL A 145 -0.95 11.72 22.66
C VAL A 145 -2.37 11.33 22.27
N ALA A 146 -3.27 12.30 22.19
CA ALA A 146 -4.61 12.10 21.68
C ALA A 146 -4.94 13.20 20.67
N SER A 147 -5.53 12.83 19.54
CA SER A 147 -5.96 13.80 18.52
C SER A 147 -7.16 13.27 17.75
N PRO A 148 -8.17 14.11 17.46
CA PRO A 148 -9.26 13.75 16.57
C PRO A 148 -8.87 13.75 15.08
N ASP A 149 -7.69 14.28 14.74
CA ASP A 149 -7.16 14.31 13.37
C ASP A 149 -6.00 13.31 13.19
N GLY A 150 -6.08 12.16 13.86
CA GLY A 150 -5.16 11.06 13.65
C GLY A 150 -5.39 10.40 12.29
N ARG A 151 -4.40 9.66 11.80
CA ARG A 151 -4.46 8.99 10.50
C ARG A 151 -4.09 7.52 10.63
N VAL A 152 -4.89 6.65 10.02
CA VAL A 152 -4.62 5.21 9.91
C VAL A 152 -4.35 4.87 8.44
N PHE A 153 -3.10 4.56 8.12
CA PHE A 153 -2.65 4.18 6.80
C PHE A 153 -2.57 2.66 6.66
N ASN A 154 -3.44 2.09 5.82
CA ASN A 154 -3.43 0.68 5.46
C ASN A 154 -2.72 0.50 4.12
N HIS A 155 -1.92 -0.54 3.98
CA HIS A 155 -1.18 -0.77 2.75
C HIS A 155 -0.85 -2.25 2.53
N THR A 156 -0.28 -2.51 1.36
CA THR A 156 0.36 -3.78 1.00
C THR A 156 1.59 -3.51 0.16
N ALA A 157 2.64 -4.30 0.42
CA ALA A 157 3.89 -4.30 -0.31
C ALA A 157 4.05 -5.56 -1.20
N GLY A 158 2.95 -6.25 -1.51
CA GLY A 158 2.98 -7.46 -2.32
C GLY A 158 3.54 -8.68 -1.59
N ALA A 159 3.60 -9.81 -2.30
CA ALA A 159 3.95 -11.11 -1.72
C ALA A 159 5.36 -11.15 -1.11
N SER A 160 6.28 -10.31 -1.60
CA SER A 160 7.67 -10.22 -1.18
C SER A 160 7.95 -9.10 -0.17
N GLY A 161 6.98 -8.24 0.12
CA GLY A 161 7.17 -7.06 0.96
C GLY A 161 8.04 -5.96 0.33
N LYS A 162 8.21 -5.96 -1.01
CA LYS A 162 9.06 -4.99 -1.76
C LYS A 162 8.28 -4.06 -2.68
N GLY A 163 6.96 -4.07 -2.60
CA GLY A 163 6.06 -3.32 -3.47
C GLY A 163 5.75 -4.06 -4.78
N TYR A 164 5.21 -3.33 -5.73
CA TYR A 164 4.78 -3.83 -7.03
C TYR A 164 5.55 -3.15 -8.16
N ALA A 165 5.82 -3.93 -9.20
CA ALA A 165 5.95 -3.41 -10.55
C ALA A 165 4.53 -3.06 -11.04
N LEU A 166 4.33 -1.86 -11.56
CA LEU A 166 3.00 -1.38 -12.00
C LEU A 166 3.08 -0.67 -13.34
N CYS A 167 2.29 -1.13 -14.31
CA CYS A 167 2.11 -0.42 -15.58
C CYS A 167 1.06 0.69 -15.44
N MET A 168 1.48 1.95 -15.61
CA MET A 168 0.59 3.11 -15.54
C MET A 168 -0.34 3.26 -16.76
N SER A 169 -0.17 2.43 -17.79
CA SER A 169 -1.02 2.43 -18.97
C SER A 169 -2.18 1.42 -18.89
N CYS A 170 -1.95 0.23 -18.35
CA CYS A 170 -2.99 -0.82 -18.29
C CYS A 170 -3.37 -1.27 -16.88
N GLY A 171 -2.69 -0.77 -15.84
CA GLY A 171 -2.94 -1.14 -14.45
C GLY A 171 -2.44 -2.52 -14.04
N ARG A 172 -1.80 -3.28 -14.95
CA ARG A 172 -1.16 -4.56 -14.64
C ARG A 172 -0.10 -4.37 -13.56
N ALA A 173 -0.15 -5.23 -12.55
CA ALA A 173 0.78 -5.18 -11.43
C ALA A 173 1.20 -6.57 -10.98
N GLU A 174 2.49 -6.71 -10.68
CA GLU A 174 3.07 -7.94 -10.13
C GLU A 174 3.98 -7.57 -8.97
N SER A 175 4.00 -8.39 -7.90
CA SER A 175 4.89 -8.16 -6.76
C SER A 175 6.34 -8.19 -7.21
N MET A 176 7.15 -7.24 -6.72
CA MET A 176 8.59 -7.23 -6.93
C MET A 176 9.22 -8.52 -6.40
N THR A 177 10.41 -8.89 -6.86
CA THR A 177 11.14 -10.03 -6.29
C THR A 177 11.55 -9.76 -4.85
N SER A 178 11.98 -10.80 -4.12
CA SER A 178 12.55 -10.62 -2.77
C SER A 178 13.83 -9.77 -2.76
N SER A 179 14.56 -9.70 -3.89
CA SER A 179 15.70 -8.81 -4.10
C SER A 179 15.31 -7.36 -4.40
N GLY A 180 14.01 -7.05 -4.58
CA GLY A 180 13.54 -5.71 -4.96
C GLY A 180 13.73 -5.41 -6.46
N GLU A 181 13.80 -6.45 -7.29
CA GLU A 181 13.93 -6.33 -8.74
C GLU A 181 12.58 -6.58 -9.44
N PHE A 182 12.50 -6.18 -10.71
CA PHE A 182 11.32 -6.46 -11.52
C PHE A 182 11.11 -7.98 -11.67
N PRO A 183 9.85 -8.45 -11.69
CA PRO A 183 9.53 -9.82 -12.07
C PRO A 183 10.09 -10.18 -13.45
N LYS A 184 10.54 -11.43 -13.62
CA LYS A 184 11.20 -11.92 -14.84
C LYS A 184 10.41 -11.65 -16.13
N HIS A 185 9.09 -11.72 -16.06
CA HIS A 185 8.19 -11.58 -17.20
C HIS A 185 7.41 -10.25 -17.20
N PHE A 186 7.76 -9.32 -16.31
CA PHE A 186 7.09 -8.04 -16.22
C PHE A 186 8.06 -6.94 -15.77
N SER A 187 8.69 -6.30 -16.75
CA SER A 187 9.70 -5.27 -16.55
C SER A 187 9.70 -4.26 -17.71
N PRO A 188 10.38 -3.10 -17.59
CA PRO A 188 10.40 -2.10 -18.65
C PRO A 188 10.95 -2.56 -20.01
N SER A 189 11.73 -3.65 -20.03
CA SER A 189 12.32 -4.23 -21.23
C SER A 189 11.54 -5.42 -21.79
N VAL A 190 10.50 -5.90 -21.09
CA VAL A 190 9.72 -7.08 -21.48
C VAL A 190 8.30 -6.66 -21.87
N PRO A 191 7.88 -6.89 -23.12
CA PRO A 191 6.50 -6.68 -23.54
C PRO A 191 5.52 -7.49 -22.69
N HIS A 192 4.36 -6.90 -22.37
CA HIS A 192 3.30 -7.56 -21.61
C HIS A 192 1.94 -7.30 -22.24
N VAL A 193 0.97 -8.16 -21.95
CA VAL A 193 -0.42 -8.01 -22.42
C VAL A 193 -1.22 -7.23 -21.35
N PRO A 194 -2.10 -6.28 -21.73
CA PRO A 194 -3.04 -5.65 -20.81
C PRO A 194 -3.94 -6.66 -20.08
N LEU A 195 -4.45 -6.30 -18.90
CA LEU A 195 -5.36 -7.18 -18.13
C LEU A 195 -6.73 -7.39 -18.77
N GLN A 196 -7.14 -6.45 -19.62
CA GLN A 196 -8.44 -6.47 -20.30
C GLN A 196 -8.21 -6.47 -21.81
N ALA A 197 -9.09 -7.16 -22.54
CA ALA A 197 -9.07 -7.12 -23.99
C ALA A 197 -9.38 -5.72 -24.53
N GLY A 198 -8.71 -5.34 -25.61
CA GLY A 198 -9.00 -4.12 -26.36
C GLY A 198 -10.47 -4.09 -26.78
N LYS A 199 -11.10 -2.90 -26.68
CA LYS A 199 -12.52 -2.71 -27.03
C LYS A 199 -12.76 -2.53 -28.54
N LEU A 200 -11.71 -2.48 -29.35
CA LEU A 200 -11.79 -2.17 -30.77
C LEU A 200 -11.87 -3.47 -31.59
N ASP A 201 -12.90 -3.55 -32.45
CA ASP A 201 -13.07 -4.65 -33.38
C ASP A 201 -11.89 -4.72 -34.36
N GLY A 202 -11.17 -5.83 -34.36
CA GLY A 202 -10.10 -6.14 -35.33
C GLY A 202 -8.67 -6.04 -34.80
N GLU A 203 -8.43 -5.56 -33.58
CA GLU A 203 -7.11 -5.67 -32.94
C GLU A 203 -6.90 -7.06 -32.34
N ASP A 204 -5.64 -7.55 -32.36
CA ASP A 204 -5.29 -8.78 -31.65
C ASP A 204 -5.60 -8.59 -30.16
N PRO A 205 -6.49 -9.40 -29.55
CA PRO A 205 -6.79 -9.27 -28.14
C PRO A 205 -5.52 -9.38 -27.28
N ARG A 206 -4.50 -10.12 -27.73
CA ARG A 206 -3.22 -10.26 -27.03
C ARG A 206 -2.15 -9.26 -27.46
N ALA A 207 -2.55 -8.14 -28.08
CA ALA A 207 -1.62 -7.07 -28.42
C ALA A 207 -0.83 -6.62 -27.18
N SER A 208 0.46 -6.38 -27.39
CA SER A 208 1.33 -5.87 -26.33
C SER A 208 0.89 -4.48 -25.87
N CYS A 209 0.91 -4.25 -24.57
CA CYS A 209 0.73 -2.94 -23.98
C CYS A 209 1.88 -2.00 -24.38
N GLY A 210 1.54 -0.82 -24.91
CA GLY A 210 2.50 0.24 -25.22
C GLY A 210 3.17 0.86 -23.98
N GLY A 211 2.66 0.58 -22.78
CA GLY A 211 3.17 1.11 -21.51
C GLY A 211 4.25 0.26 -20.84
N SER A 212 4.95 -0.59 -21.58
CA SER A 212 6.01 -1.43 -20.99
C SER A 212 7.16 -0.56 -20.45
N THR A 213 7.61 0.44 -21.22
CA THR A 213 8.71 1.33 -20.81
C THR A 213 8.38 2.25 -19.64
N THR A 214 7.11 2.36 -19.25
CA THR A 214 6.62 3.22 -18.16
C THR A 214 6.16 2.43 -16.93
N ILE A 215 6.57 1.16 -16.83
CA ILE A 215 6.36 0.36 -15.62
C ILE A 215 7.15 0.97 -14.47
N LEU A 216 6.43 1.36 -13.42
CA LEU A 216 7.02 1.89 -12.19
C LEU A 216 7.43 0.73 -11.27
N LYS A 217 8.57 0.89 -10.59
CA LYS A 217 9.02 0.00 -9.52
C LYS A 217 8.60 0.50 -8.14
N ASP A 218 8.63 -0.42 -7.18
CA ASP A 218 8.52 -0.16 -5.73
C ASP A 218 7.24 0.62 -5.34
N VAL A 219 6.15 0.40 -6.10
CA VAL A 219 4.85 1.03 -5.80
C VAL A 219 4.15 0.24 -4.71
N HIS A 220 3.64 0.92 -3.69
CA HIS A 220 2.81 0.35 -2.65
C HIS A 220 1.35 0.66 -2.95
N LEU A 221 0.45 -0.27 -2.66
CA LEU A 221 -0.98 0.01 -2.74
C LEU A 221 -1.47 0.34 -1.34
N GLY A 222 -2.17 1.46 -1.19
CA GLY A 222 -2.53 1.96 0.13
C GLY A 222 -3.76 2.83 0.15
N SER A 223 -4.28 3.04 1.35
CA SER A 223 -5.39 3.95 1.63
C SER A 223 -5.24 4.45 3.06
N HIS A 224 -5.63 5.69 3.31
CA HIS A 224 -5.68 6.24 4.65
C HIS A 224 -7.06 6.76 5.01
N ILE A 225 -7.33 6.79 6.32
CA ILE A 225 -8.51 7.43 6.88
C ILE A 225 -8.07 8.38 8.00
N LYS A 226 -8.83 9.45 8.19
CA LYS A 226 -8.73 10.32 9.36
C LYS A 226 -9.69 9.83 10.45
N THR A 227 -9.23 9.76 11.69
CA THR A 227 -10.00 9.26 12.82
C THR A 227 -9.40 9.72 14.15
N ASP A 228 -10.15 9.55 15.23
CA ASP A 228 -9.67 9.78 16.58
C ASP A 228 -8.60 8.73 16.93
N VAL A 229 -7.40 9.19 17.29
CA VAL A 229 -6.29 8.33 17.68
C VAL A 229 -5.82 8.69 19.08
N PHE A 230 -5.61 7.65 19.88
CA PHE A 230 -4.89 7.70 21.14
C PHE A 230 -3.63 6.84 21.02
N GLU A 231 -2.47 7.45 21.23
CA GLU A 231 -1.18 6.78 21.29
C GLU A 231 -0.67 6.78 22.74
N LEU A 232 -0.27 5.61 23.21
CA LEU A 232 0.43 5.42 24.48
C LEU A 232 1.81 4.87 24.19
N VAL A 233 2.84 5.62 24.57
CA VAL A 233 4.23 5.23 24.41
C VAL A 233 4.81 4.91 25.78
N LEU A 234 5.27 3.67 25.94
CA LEU A 234 5.86 3.18 27.18
C LEU A 234 7.37 3.02 27.06
N LYS A 235 8.06 3.40 28.12
CA LYS A 235 9.51 3.28 28.26
C LYS A 235 9.89 2.61 29.58
N HIS A 236 11.04 1.94 29.57
CA HIS A 236 11.63 1.42 30.78
C HIS A 236 12.12 2.59 31.67
N PRO A 237 11.61 2.78 32.89
CA PRO A 237 11.84 4.00 33.67
C PRO A 237 13.32 4.26 34.02
N LEU A 238 14.13 3.20 34.16
CA LEU A 238 15.55 3.34 34.49
C LEU A 238 16.46 3.37 33.26
N ARG A 239 16.02 2.79 32.14
CA ARG A 239 16.86 2.61 30.94
C ARG A 239 16.49 3.60 29.84
N ASN A 240 15.30 4.21 29.94
CA ASN A 240 14.69 5.11 28.97
C ASN A 240 14.56 4.50 27.56
N GLU A 241 14.57 3.17 27.49
CA GLU A 241 14.37 2.41 26.26
C GLU A 241 12.87 2.21 26.00
N PHE A 242 12.46 2.27 24.75
CA PHE A 242 11.09 1.91 24.36
C PHE A 242 10.84 0.43 24.62
N ILE A 243 9.63 0.11 25.09
CA ILE A 243 9.21 -1.28 25.27
C ILE A 243 8.91 -1.87 23.89
N ALA A 244 9.52 -3.00 23.56
CA ALA A 244 9.30 -3.68 22.30
C ALA A 244 7.90 -4.29 22.22
N ASP A 245 7.33 -4.33 21.02
CA ASP A 245 6.06 -4.99 20.76
C ASP A 245 6.24 -6.53 20.63
N ASN A 246 6.59 -7.18 21.74
CA ASN A 246 6.76 -8.63 21.87
C ASN A 246 5.94 -9.17 23.06
N GLU A 247 5.99 -10.48 23.29
CA GLU A 247 5.21 -11.14 24.35
C GLU A 247 5.47 -10.53 25.74
N ASP A 248 6.73 -10.28 26.07
CA ASP A 248 7.14 -9.65 27.33
C ASP A 248 6.64 -8.20 27.42
N GLY A 249 6.80 -7.42 26.36
CA GLY A 249 6.41 -6.00 26.31
C GLY A 249 4.89 -5.76 26.29
N ARG A 250 4.11 -6.77 25.88
CA ARG A 250 2.64 -6.77 25.94
C ARG A 250 2.09 -7.21 27.30
N THR A 251 2.94 -7.69 28.19
CA THR A 251 2.52 -8.15 29.52
C THR A 251 2.56 -6.99 30.50
N VAL A 252 1.39 -6.55 30.96
CA VAL A 252 1.29 -5.60 32.07
C VAL A 252 1.43 -6.36 33.38
N ALA A 253 2.62 -6.36 33.97
CA ALA A 253 2.82 -6.93 35.30
C ALA A 253 2.19 -6.00 36.34
N THR A 254 1.09 -6.43 36.94
CA THR A 254 0.57 -5.83 38.18
C THR A 254 1.40 -6.33 39.35
N THR A 255 2.05 -5.42 40.08
CA THR A 255 2.60 -5.70 41.43
C THR A 255 1.50 -5.73 42.46
#